data_AF-A0A947F0Q7-F1
#
_entry.id   AF-A0A947F0Q7-F1
#
_cell.length_a   1.000
_cell.length_b   1.000
_cell.length_c   1.000
_cell.angle_alpha   90.00
_cell.angle_beta   90.00
_cell.angle_gamma   90.00
#
_symmetry.space_group_name_H-M   'P 1'
#
loop_
_entity.id
_entity.type
_entity.pdbx_description
1 polymer ?
#
loop_
_entity_poly.entity_id
_entity_poly.type
_entity_poly.pdbx_seq_one_letter_code
_entity_poly.pdbx_strand_id
1 'polypeptide(L)'
;MDGQQLIAEIQEAFKEVALKDGIGINEADKIEVGERDAFRQKGRNVDRLWWRSWSEIEDKYIASYSSVMDFMDAEGLRWALPAYMIYIINHYKEGSFSVDSTIYILEGGALGSDNRDLYTAEQKRVIAQFLQYMLTLGDEWVDVGSAQMALDKVWGAYL
;
A
#
# COMPACT_ATOMS: atom_id res chain seq x y z
N MET A 1 -0.56 10.19 -17.78
CA MET A 1 0.59 10.43 -16.89
C MET A 1 1.55 9.27 -17.07
N ASP A 2 2.85 9.52 -17.21
CA ASP A 2 3.83 8.42 -17.22
C ASP A 2 4.12 7.93 -15.79
N GLY A 3 4.69 6.73 -15.65
CA GLY A 3 4.91 6.11 -14.35
C GLY A 3 5.89 6.87 -13.46
N GLN A 4 6.88 7.57 -14.03
CA GLN A 4 7.87 8.31 -13.25
C GLN A 4 7.27 9.59 -12.66
N GLN A 5 6.43 10.29 -13.42
CA GLN A 5 5.65 11.41 -12.92
C GLN A 5 4.73 10.96 -11.77
N LEU A 6 4.04 9.83 -11.91
CA LEU A 6 3.17 9.29 -10.86
C LEU A 6 3.96 8.93 -9.58
N ILE A 7 5.14 8.32 -9.71
CA ILE A 7 6.02 8.03 -8.57
C ILE A 7 6.38 9.32 -7.81
N ALA A 8 6.74 10.39 -8.53
CA ALA A 8 7.06 11.67 -7.89
C ALA A 8 5.85 12.28 -7.16
N GLU A 9 4.64 12.18 -7.74
CA GLU A 9 3.41 12.63 -7.09
C GLU A 9 3.07 11.81 -5.84
N ILE A 10 3.26 10.48 -5.88
CA ILE A 10 3.10 9.60 -4.71
C ILE A 10 4.10 9.99 -3.61
N GLN A 11 5.37 10.17 -3.97
CA GLN A 11 6.41 10.56 -3.02
C GLN A 11 6.07 11.86 -2.30
N GLU A 12 5.64 12.88 -3.03
CA GLU A 12 5.28 14.16 -2.45
C GLU A 12 4.03 14.06 -1.54
N ALA A 13 2.99 13.34 -1.98
CA ALA A 13 1.75 13.21 -1.20
C ALA A 13 1.92 12.41 0.11
N PHE A 14 2.91 11.52 0.17
CA PHE A 14 3.17 10.65 1.32
C PHE A 14 4.44 11.00 2.10
N LYS A 15 5.19 12.05 1.73
CA LYS A 15 6.51 12.36 2.31
C LYS A 15 6.55 12.47 3.85
N GLU A 16 5.48 12.97 4.46
CA GLU A 16 5.39 13.18 5.92
C GLU A 16 4.75 11.99 6.66
N VAL A 17 4.42 10.91 5.95
CA VAL A 17 3.79 9.73 6.58
C VAL A 17 4.84 8.92 7.31
N ALA A 18 4.58 8.64 8.58
CA ALA A 18 5.42 7.82 9.44
C ALA A 18 4.58 6.73 10.12
N LEU A 19 5.21 5.58 10.38
CA LEU A 19 4.55 4.42 11.01
C LEU A 19 4.03 4.72 12.43
N LYS A 20 4.76 5.54 13.20
CA LYS A 20 4.47 5.87 14.61
C LYS A 20 4.24 4.60 15.47
N ASP A 21 3.01 4.39 15.93
CA ASP A 21 2.61 3.25 16.76
C ASP A 21 1.81 2.20 15.97
N GLY A 22 1.61 2.43 14.67
CA GLY A 22 0.95 1.53 13.75
C GLY A 22 1.65 0.18 13.57
N ILE A 23 0.90 -0.77 13.02
CA ILE A 23 1.38 -2.12 12.73
C ILE A 23 2.19 -2.09 11.42
N GLY A 24 3.50 -2.33 11.52
CA GLY A 24 4.40 -2.38 10.37
C GLY A 24 4.43 -3.76 9.68
N ILE A 25 5.26 -3.88 8.63
CA ILE A 25 5.36 -5.11 7.80
C ILE A 25 5.73 -6.33 8.64
N ASN A 26 6.75 -6.22 9.50
CA ASN A 26 7.25 -7.37 10.25
C ASN A 26 6.29 -7.74 11.40
N GLU A 27 5.63 -6.78 12.05
CA GLU A 27 4.59 -7.08 13.03
C GLU A 27 3.38 -7.76 12.36
N ALA A 28 2.92 -7.23 11.23
CA ALA A 28 1.81 -7.78 10.45
C ALA A 28 2.09 -9.22 9.99
N ASP A 29 3.30 -9.52 9.48
CA ASP A 29 3.73 -10.89 9.15
C ASP A 29 3.58 -11.85 10.34
N LYS A 30 3.94 -11.42 11.56
CA LYS A 30 3.76 -12.26 12.76
C LYS A 30 2.30 -12.43 13.16
N ILE A 31 1.45 -11.44 12.90
CA ILE A 31 0.01 -11.57 13.11
C ILE A 31 -0.57 -12.59 12.13
N GLU A 32 -0.20 -12.47 10.85
CA GLU A 32 -0.65 -13.34 9.77
C GLU A 32 -0.37 -14.81 10.05
N VAL A 33 0.88 -15.15 10.44
CA VAL A 33 1.26 -16.54 10.73
C VAL A 33 0.73 -17.06 12.08
N GLY A 34 -0.05 -16.26 12.81
CA GLY A 34 -0.67 -16.67 14.07
C GLY A 34 0.30 -16.76 15.24
N GLU A 35 1.40 -16.02 15.21
CA GLU A 35 2.43 -16.05 16.25
C GLU A 35 1.95 -15.40 17.55
N ARG A 36 2.59 -15.79 18.65
CA ARG A 36 2.27 -15.27 20.01
C ARG A 36 2.78 -13.84 20.19
N ASP A 37 2.23 -13.14 21.18
CA ASP A 37 2.51 -11.72 21.47
C ASP A 37 4.00 -11.38 21.57
N ALA A 38 4.82 -12.26 22.14
CA ALA A 38 6.27 -12.04 22.24
C ALA A 38 6.95 -11.91 20.86
N PHE A 39 6.48 -12.68 19.87
CA PHE A 39 7.00 -12.62 18.50
C PHE A 39 6.43 -11.42 17.73
N ARG A 40 5.17 -11.04 17.98
CA ARG A 40 4.58 -9.81 17.45
C ARG A 40 5.36 -8.58 17.93
N GLN A 41 5.68 -8.52 19.22
CA GLN A 41 6.52 -7.45 19.78
C GLN A 41 7.92 -7.42 19.16
N LYS A 42 8.49 -8.59 18.84
CA LYS A 42 9.76 -8.67 18.12
C LYS A 42 9.62 -8.08 16.70
N GLY A 43 8.55 -8.40 15.98
CA GLY A 43 8.23 -7.81 14.67
C GLY A 43 8.14 -6.29 14.74
N ARG A 44 7.37 -5.76 15.71
CA ARG A 44 7.25 -4.32 15.97
C ARG A 44 8.61 -3.64 16.21
N ASN A 45 9.50 -4.29 16.97
CA ASN A 45 10.84 -3.77 17.21
C ASN A 45 11.70 -3.77 15.95
N VAL A 46 11.53 -4.77 15.06
CA VAL A 46 12.20 -4.82 13.76
C VAL A 46 11.71 -3.67 12.88
N ASP A 47 10.40 -3.44 12.80
CA ASP A 47 9.86 -2.35 11.98
C ASP A 47 10.41 -0.98 12.39
N ARG A 48 10.49 -0.71 13.70
CA ARG A 48 11.05 0.53 14.25
C ARG A 48 12.55 0.68 14.05
N LEU A 49 13.26 -0.44 13.88
CA LEU A 49 14.72 -0.45 13.70
C LEU A 49 15.11 -0.34 12.23
N TRP A 50 14.38 -1.04 11.35
CA TRP A 50 14.74 -1.20 9.94
C TRP A 50 14.22 -0.07 9.08
N TRP A 51 13.06 0.51 9.41
CA TRP A 51 12.42 1.49 8.57
C TRP A 51 12.45 2.87 9.21
N ARG A 52 13.27 3.79 8.67
CA ARG A 52 13.18 5.21 9.08
C ARG A 52 12.09 5.94 8.31
N SER A 53 11.82 5.49 7.09
CA SER A 53 10.79 5.99 6.19
C SER A 53 10.19 4.82 5.40
N TRP A 54 8.94 4.96 4.96
CA TRP A 54 8.35 4.01 4.01
C TRP A 54 9.15 3.95 2.69
N SER A 55 9.84 5.04 2.33
CA SER A 55 10.66 5.12 1.11
C SER A 55 11.95 4.31 1.18
N GLU A 56 12.32 3.77 2.34
CA GLU A 56 13.50 2.91 2.54
C GLU A 56 13.16 1.41 2.48
N ILE A 57 11.89 1.05 2.32
CA ILE A 57 11.48 -0.35 2.20
C ILE A 57 11.98 -0.88 0.86
N GLU A 58 12.91 -1.83 0.90
CA GLU A 58 13.46 -2.44 -0.33
C GLU A 58 12.40 -3.29 -1.05
N ASP A 59 12.43 -3.28 -2.39
CA ASP A 59 11.49 -4.02 -3.26
C ASP A 59 11.37 -5.51 -2.90
N LYS A 60 12.47 -6.15 -2.49
CA LYS A 60 12.48 -7.57 -2.10
C LYS A 60 11.53 -7.87 -0.93
N TYR A 61 11.33 -6.91 -0.03
CA TYR A 61 10.40 -7.07 1.10
C TYR A 61 8.97 -6.88 0.63
N ILE A 62 8.70 -5.89 -0.22
CA ILE A 62 7.39 -5.68 -0.81
C ILE A 62 6.95 -6.92 -1.59
N ALA A 63 7.85 -7.49 -2.40
CA ALA A 63 7.60 -8.72 -3.16
C ALA A 63 7.35 -9.95 -2.26
N SER A 64 7.97 -10.01 -1.09
CA SER A 64 7.87 -11.16 -0.18
C SER A 64 6.68 -11.09 0.78
N TYR A 65 6.14 -9.89 1.03
CA TYR A 65 5.12 -9.65 2.05
C TYR A 65 3.79 -9.18 1.43
N SER A 66 3.33 -9.82 0.35
CA SER A 66 2.14 -9.39 -0.40
C SER A 66 0.83 -9.29 0.40
N SER A 67 0.67 -10.09 1.47
CA SER A 67 -0.59 -10.22 2.23
C SER A 67 -0.62 -9.42 3.53
N VAL A 68 0.50 -8.83 3.95
CA VAL A 68 0.60 -8.26 5.31
C VAL A 68 -0.30 -7.04 5.52
N MET A 69 -0.72 -6.36 4.46
CA MET A 69 -1.61 -5.19 4.56
C MET A 69 -2.97 -5.54 5.17
N ASP A 70 -3.48 -6.76 5.02
CA ASP A 70 -4.73 -7.21 5.66
C ASP A 70 -4.63 -7.24 7.20
N PHE A 71 -3.41 -7.25 7.74
CA PHE A 71 -3.12 -7.33 9.17
C PHE A 71 -2.59 -6.02 9.74
N MET A 72 -2.50 -4.97 8.92
CA MET A 72 -2.11 -3.64 9.35
C MET A 72 -3.30 -2.86 9.91
N ASP A 73 -3.03 -1.94 10.82
CA ASP A 73 -4.00 -0.93 11.21
C ASP A 73 -3.99 0.27 10.25
N ALA A 74 -4.85 1.25 10.51
CA ALA A 74 -4.96 2.48 9.72
C ALA A 74 -3.63 3.21 9.52
N GLU A 75 -2.79 3.29 10.56
CA GLU A 75 -1.49 3.96 10.50
C GLU A 75 -0.49 3.14 9.68
N GLY A 76 -0.44 1.82 9.90
CA GLY A 76 0.39 0.88 9.15
C GLY A 76 0.08 0.86 7.66
N LEU A 77 -1.21 0.77 7.30
CA LEU A 77 -1.68 0.80 5.91
C LEU A 77 -1.27 2.10 5.23
N ARG A 78 -1.55 3.24 5.86
CA ARG A 78 -1.21 4.56 5.30
C ARG A 78 0.29 4.70 5.08
N TRP A 79 1.10 4.15 5.99
CA TRP A 79 2.56 4.17 5.91
C TRP A 79 3.13 3.24 4.83
N ALA A 80 2.65 2.00 4.71
CA ALA A 80 3.19 1.03 3.76
C ALA A 80 2.72 1.26 2.31
N LEU A 81 1.46 1.70 2.12
CA LEU A 81 0.82 1.85 0.81
C LEU A 81 1.68 2.58 -0.26
N PRO A 82 2.30 3.75 -0.01
CA PRO A 82 3.10 4.43 -1.04
C PRO A 82 4.27 3.58 -1.56
N ALA A 83 4.91 2.78 -0.69
CA ALA A 83 5.99 1.89 -1.11
C ALA A 83 5.46 0.79 -2.04
N TYR A 84 4.32 0.19 -1.70
CA TYR A 84 3.66 -0.82 -2.55
C TYR A 84 3.23 -0.24 -3.91
N MET A 85 2.62 0.95 -3.94
CA MET A 85 2.24 1.59 -5.20
C MET A 85 3.46 1.85 -6.11
N ILE A 86 4.57 2.34 -5.55
CA ILE A 86 5.81 2.59 -6.31
C ILE A 86 6.44 1.29 -6.80
N TYR A 87 6.48 0.25 -5.96
CA TYR A 87 6.93 -1.08 -6.35
C TYR A 87 6.14 -1.60 -7.56
N ILE A 88 4.81 -1.49 -7.53
CA ILE A 88 3.97 -1.96 -8.63
C ILE A 88 4.27 -1.20 -9.93
N ILE A 89 4.40 0.13 -9.88
CA ILE A 89 4.73 0.92 -11.07
C ILE A 89 6.04 0.45 -11.71
N ASN A 90 7.03 0.06 -10.89
CA ASN A 90 8.33 -0.40 -11.37
C ASN A 90 8.34 -1.88 -11.79
N HIS A 91 7.51 -2.72 -11.17
CA HIS A 91 7.66 -4.19 -11.21
C HIS A 91 6.39 -4.96 -11.63
N TYR A 92 5.33 -4.30 -12.11
CA TYR A 92 4.08 -4.98 -12.51
C TYR A 92 4.25 -6.15 -13.48
N LYS A 93 5.33 -6.16 -14.28
CA LYS A 93 5.64 -7.25 -15.23
C LYS A 93 6.27 -8.49 -14.60
N GLU A 94 6.68 -8.41 -13.35
CA GLU A 94 7.41 -9.48 -12.67
C GLU A 94 6.48 -10.53 -12.02
N GLY A 95 5.16 -10.29 -12.01
CA GLY A 95 4.16 -11.26 -11.55
C GLY A 95 4.13 -11.45 -10.03
N SER A 96 4.44 -10.41 -9.26
CA SER A 96 4.36 -10.43 -7.81
C SER A 96 2.90 -10.35 -7.32
N PHE A 97 2.53 -11.18 -6.33
CA PHE A 97 1.21 -11.11 -5.68
C PHE A 97 0.96 -9.77 -4.99
N SER A 98 2.01 -8.99 -4.70
CA SER A 98 1.91 -7.64 -4.15
C SER A 98 1.18 -6.67 -5.08
N VAL A 99 1.12 -6.97 -6.38
CA VAL A 99 0.37 -6.19 -7.37
C VAL A 99 -1.12 -6.23 -7.07
N ASP A 100 -1.73 -7.40 -7.18
CA ASP A 100 -3.19 -7.55 -7.06
C ASP A 100 -3.66 -7.32 -5.62
N SER A 101 -2.93 -7.81 -4.63
CA SER A 101 -3.25 -7.57 -3.21
C SER A 101 -3.33 -6.07 -2.87
N THR A 102 -2.45 -5.23 -3.41
CA THR A 102 -2.54 -3.77 -3.21
C THR A 102 -3.81 -3.19 -3.83
N ILE A 103 -4.21 -3.68 -5.02
CA ILE A 103 -5.45 -3.25 -5.66
C ILE A 103 -6.66 -3.66 -4.82
N TYR A 104 -6.67 -4.87 -4.26
CA TYR A 104 -7.75 -5.37 -3.39
C TYR A 104 -7.89 -4.56 -2.10
N ILE A 105 -6.76 -4.18 -1.48
CA ILE A 105 -6.76 -3.25 -0.34
C ILE A 105 -7.43 -1.93 -0.72
N LEU A 106 -7.12 -1.38 -1.89
CA LEU A 106 -7.71 -0.13 -2.37
C LEU A 106 -9.19 -0.29 -2.73
N GLU A 107 -9.65 -1.45 -3.20
CA GLU A 107 -11.08 -1.74 -3.41
C GLU A 107 -11.89 -1.71 -2.10
N GLY A 108 -11.22 -2.04 -0.97
CA GLY A 108 -11.75 -1.88 0.38
C GLY A 108 -12.15 -0.44 0.72
N GLY A 109 -11.48 0.55 0.12
CA GLY A 109 -11.83 1.97 0.16
C GLY A 109 -10.91 2.83 1.03
N ALA A 110 -11.34 4.06 1.29
CA ALA A 110 -10.53 5.09 1.96
C ALA A 110 -10.74 5.20 3.47
N LEU A 111 -11.59 4.35 4.05
CA LEU A 111 -11.98 4.42 5.46
C LEU A 111 -11.31 3.31 6.27
N GLY A 112 -10.84 3.66 7.47
CA GLY A 112 -10.35 2.70 8.45
C GLY A 112 -11.49 1.86 9.04
N SER A 113 -11.13 0.87 9.85
CA SER A 113 -12.09 0.03 10.58
C SER A 113 -13.00 0.82 11.54
N ASP A 114 -12.59 2.03 11.93
CA ASP A 114 -13.36 2.99 12.73
C ASP A 114 -14.20 3.97 11.89
N ASN A 115 -14.31 3.72 10.58
CA ASN A 115 -15.02 4.53 9.60
C ASN A 115 -14.47 5.97 9.44
N ARG A 116 -13.22 6.20 9.86
CA ARG A 116 -12.53 7.48 9.65
C ARG A 116 -11.73 7.48 8.36
N ASP A 117 -11.64 8.67 7.79
CA ASP A 117 -10.85 8.92 6.59
C ASP A 117 -9.36 8.70 6.87
N LEU A 118 -8.74 7.80 6.10
CA LEU A 118 -7.33 7.45 6.27
C LEU A 118 -6.39 8.46 5.57
N TYR A 119 -6.86 9.09 4.51
CA TYR A 119 -6.02 9.77 3.54
C TYR A 119 -6.37 11.25 3.40
N THR A 120 -5.37 12.11 3.18
CA THR A 120 -5.64 13.51 2.81
C THR A 120 -6.18 13.62 1.39
N ALA A 121 -6.72 14.77 1.01
CA ALA A 121 -7.21 14.99 -0.35
C ALA A 121 -6.13 14.72 -1.41
N GLU A 122 -4.89 15.12 -1.15
CA GLU A 122 -3.74 14.90 -2.02
C GLU A 122 -3.39 13.42 -2.13
N GLN A 123 -3.41 12.69 -1.01
CA GLN A 123 -3.16 11.25 -0.97
C GLN A 123 -4.23 10.48 -1.75
N LYS A 124 -5.50 10.87 -1.60
CA LYS A 124 -6.61 10.28 -2.37
C LYS A 124 -6.49 10.52 -3.86
N ARG A 125 -6.12 11.74 -4.25
CA ARG A 125 -5.89 12.10 -5.66
C ARG A 125 -4.83 11.20 -6.28
N VAL A 126 -3.68 11.01 -5.62
CA VAL A 126 -2.61 10.17 -6.18
C VAL A 126 -2.95 8.69 -6.16
N ILE A 127 -3.72 8.20 -5.19
CA ILE A 127 -4.26 6.82 -5.19
C ILE A 127 -5.21 6.63 -6.39
N ALA A 128 -6.10 7.59 -6.63
CA ALA A 128 -7.01 7.54 -7.77
C ALA A 128 -6.25 7.54 -9.10
N GLN A 129 -5.22 8.39 -9.22
CA GLN A 129 -4.34 8.41 -10.38
C GLN A 129 -3.54 7.12 -10.55
N PHE A 130 -3.11 6.49 -9.44
CA PHE A 130 -2.46 5.18 -9.46
C PHE A 130 -3.39 4.11 -10.02
N LEU A 131 -4.63 4.02 -9.55
CA LEU A 131 -5.63 3.09 -10.08
C LEU A 131 -5.94 3.38 -11.56
N GLN A 132 -6.06 4.65 -11.95
CA GLN A 132 -6.22 5.04 -13.35
C GLN A 132 -5.02 4.61 -14.20
N TYR A 133 -3.80 4.70 -13.66
CA TYR A 133 -2.59 4.21 -14.32
C TYR A 133 -2.61 2.69 -14.48
N MET A 134 -3.08 1.92 -13.48
CA MET A 134 -3.24 0.46 -13.60
C MET A 134 -4.14 0.06 -14.78
N LEU A 135 -5.24 0.79 -15.02
CA LEU A 135 -6.11 0.55 -16.18
C LEU A 135 -5.38 0.70 -17.53
N THR A 136 -4.33 1.52 -17.59
CA THR A 136 -3.53 1.70 -18.82
C THR A 136 -2.53 0.57 -19.07
N LEU A 137 -2.21 -0.24 -18.05
CA LEU A 137 -1.28 -1.36 -18.15
C LEU A 137 -1.93 -2.59 -18.80
N GLY A 138 -3.24 -2.76 -18.60
CA GLY A 138 -4.03 -3.84 -19.17
C GLY A 138 -4.05 -5.12 -18.33
N ASP A 139 -5.04 -5.97 -18.61
CA ASP A 139 -5.41 -7.18 -17.85
C ASP A 139 -4.37 -8.32 -17.89
N GLU A 140 -3.32 -8.16 -18.71
CA GLU A 140 -2.20 -9.11 -18.74
C GLU A 140 -1.34 -9.03 -17.47
N TRP A 141 -1.30 -7.87 -16.82
CA TRP A 141 -0.32 -7.59 -15.77
C TRP A 141 -0.91 -7.27 -14.40
N VAL A 142 -2.14 -6.77 -14.39
CA VAL A 142 -2.82 -6.31 -13.18
C VAL A 142 -4.28 -6.68 -13.29
N ASP A 143 -4.95 -6.90 -12.15
CA ASP A 143 -6.40 -7.03 -12.12
C ASP A 143 -7.09 -5.68 -12.42
N VAL A 144 -7.32 -5.40 -13.71
CA VAL A 144 -7.96 -4.16 -14.15
C VAL A 144 -9.42 -4.08 -13.72
N GLY A 145 -10.08 -5.23 -13.52
CA GLY A 145 -11.46 -5.30 -13.05
C GLY A 145 -11.59 -4.73 -11.64
N SER A 146 -10.70 -5.18 -10.75
CA SER A 146 -10.65 -4.69 -9.37
C SER A 146 -10.18 -3.24 -9.30
N ALA A 147 -9.22 -2.83 -10.13
CA ALA A 147 -8.81 -1.42 -10.22
C ALA A 147 -9.95 -0.50 -10.68
N GLN A 148 -10.74 -0.94 -11.68
CA GLN A 148 -11.92 -0.20 -12.14
C GLN A 148 -12.99 -0.13 -11.05
N MET A 149 -13.24 -1.24 -10.34
CA MET A 149 -14.22 -1.28 -9.25
C MET A 149 -13.84 -0.33 -8.11
N ALA A 150 -12.56 -0.28 -7.74
CA ALA A 150 -12.06 0.64 -6.72
C ALA A 150 -12.31 2.11 -7.14
N LEU A 151 -12.05 2.46 -8.41
CA LEU A 151 -12.35 3.78 -8.96
C LEU A 151 -13.85 4.10 -8.92
N ASP A 152 -14.70 3.20 -9.41
CA ASP A 152 -16.14 3.45 -9.50
C ASP A 152 -16.79 3.61 -8.12
N LYS A 153 -16.31 2.87 -7.12
CA LYS A 153 -16.88 2.83 -5.77
C LYS A 153 -16.40 3.98 -4.88
N VAL A 154 -15.12 4.33 -4.96
CA VAL A 154 -14.48 5.23 -3.99
C VAL A 154 -13.60 6.27 -4.66
N TRP A 155 -12.65 5.84 -5.47
CA TRP A 155 -11.49 6.69 -5.80
C TRP A 155 -11.71 7.64 -6.97
N GLY A 156 -12.63 7.31 -7.88
CA GLY A 156 -12.92 8.11 -9.07
C GLY A 156 -13.43 9.52 -8.78
N ALA A 157 -14.00 9.74 -7.59
CA ALA A 157 -14.41 11.07 -7.14
C ALA A 157 -13.24 12.03 -6.86
N TYR A 158 -12.00 11.52 -6.84
CA TYR A 158 -10.77 12.29 -6.57
C TYR A 158 -9.87 12.46 -7.80
N LEU A 159 -10.36 12.08 -9.00
CA LEU A 159 -9.71 12.33 -10.29
C LEU A 159 -9.91 13.78 -10.78
#